data_AF-A0AAU6U9G9-F1
#
_entry.id   AF-A0AAU6U9G9-F1
#
_cell.length_a   1.000
_cell.length_b   1.000
_cell.length_c   1.000
_cell.angle_alpha   90.00
_cell.angle_beta   90.00
_cell.angle_gamma   90.00
#
_symmetry.space_group_name_H-M   'P 1'
#
loop_
_entity.id
_entity.type
_entity.pdbx_description
1 polymer ?
#
loop_
_entity_poly.entity_id
_entity_poly.type
_entity_poly.pdbx_seq_one_letter_code
_entity_poly.pdbx_strand_id
1 'polypeptide(L)'
;MYAVLIYGFPLTLLGFEWGLRTMLAVDSAGFTGPTLAAAGLSFLMPLTKPKKKNLPGHENIFAMSKADAALTPILWIFVFIFLFSWSWACYVSLKFPADKTLGFDSHLVIGGSVYIISLLLTGIKEKV
;
A
#
# COMPACT_ATOMS: atom_id res chain seq x y z
N MET A 1 -12.15 13.62 -4.01
CA MET A 1 -11.34 13.13 -2.87
C MET A 1 -10.69 11.77 -3.14
N TYR A 2 -11.45 10.68 -3.34
CA TYR A 2 -10.85 9.36 -3.58
C TYR A 2 -9.97 9.26 -4.82
N ALA A 3 -10.28 9.94 -5.92
CA ALA A 3 -9.40 9.94 -7.11
C ALA A 3 -8.02 10.53 -6.79
N VAL A 4 -7.96 11.63 -6.03
CA VAL A 4 -6.67 12.23 -5.60
C VAL A 4 -5.90 11.26 -4.71
N LEU A 5 -6.57 10.55 -3.81
CA LEU A 5 -5.94 9.54 -2.97
C LEU A 5 -5.50 8.29 -3.76
N ILE A 6 -6.22 7.88 -4.80
CA ILE A 6 -5.87 6.69 -5.58
C ILE A 6 -4.71 6.98 -6.54
N TYR A 7 -4.70 8.14 -7.18
CA TYR A 7 -3.69 8.48 -8.19
C TYR A 7 -2.53 9.32 -7.66
N GLY A 8 -2.80 10.23 -6.72
CA GLY A 8 -1.78 11.09 -6.13
C GLY A 8 -0.92 10.36 -5.11
N PHE A 9 -1.49 9.41 -4.36
CA PHE A 9 -0.76 8.72 -3.31
C PHE A 9 0.43 7.87 -3.84
N PRO A 10 0.30 7.07 -4.91
CA PRO A 10 1.45 6.36 -5.51
C PRO A 10 2.54 7.32 -6.00
N LEU A 11 2.14 8.43 -6.63
CA LEU A 11 3.08 9.44 -7.13
C LEU A 11 3.85 10.11 -5.99
N THR A 12 3.19 10.38 -4.86
CA THR A 12 3.84 10.92 -3.68
C THR A 12 4.90 9.97 -3.13
N LEU A 13 4.59 8.67 -2.99
CA LEU A 13 5.57 7.68 -2.51
C LEU A 13 6.77 7.56 -3.45
N LEU A 14 6.52 7.45 -4.76
CA LEU A 14 7.58 7.41 -5.76
C LEU A 14 8.44 8.68 -5.73
N GLY A 15 7.81 9.84 -5.57
CA GLY A 15 8.51 11.13 -5.41
C GLY A 15 9.41 11.14 -4.17
N PHE A 16 8.93 10.64 -3.04
CA PHE A 16 9.74 10.51 -1.82
C PHE A 16 10.92 9.55 -2.00
N GLU A 17 10.69 8.37 -2.58
CA GLU A 17 11.78 7.41 -2.81
C GLU A 17 12.81 7.96 -3.79
N TRP A 18 12.37 8.63 -4.85
CA TRP A 18 13.26 9.25 -5.82
C TRP A 18 14.07 10.40 -5.18
N GLY A 19 13.41 11.23 -4.37
CA GLY A 19 14.06 12.28 -3.59
C GLY A 19 15.14 11.72 -2.65
N LEU A 20 14.79 10.69 -1.86
CA LEU A 20 15.73 10.02 -0.96
C LEU A 20 16.93 9.41 -1.69
N ARG A 21 16.68 8.70 -2.81
CA ARG A 21 17.73 8.13 -3.65
C ARG A 21 18.68 9.19 -4.19
N THR A 22 18.11 10.30 -4.69
CA THR A 22 18.89 11.40 -5.29
C THR A 22 19.72 12.13 -4.23
N MET A 23 19.14 12.41 -3.06
CA MET A 23 19.83 13.13 -1.98
C MET A 23 20.95 12.29 -1.35
N LEU A 24 20.83 10.97 -1.34
CA LEU A 24 21.78 10.06 -0.69
C LEU A 24 22.68 9.30 -1.68
N ALA A 25 22.58 9.60 -2.97
CA ALA A 25 23.35 8.96 -4.06
C ALA A 25 23.35 7.43 -4.01
N VAL A 26 22.20 6.82 -3.67
CA VAL A 26 22.05 5.36 -3.52
C VAL A 26 21.57 4.74 -4.83
N ASP A 27 22.13 3.58 -5.17
CA ASP A 27 21.77 2.84 -6.38
C ASP A 27 20.31 2.34 -6.34
N SER A 28 19.68 2.27 -7.51
CA SER A 28 18.27 1.94 -7.69
C SER A 28 17.92 0.51 -7.24
N ALA A 29 18.87 -0.42 -7.36
CA ALA A 29 18.67 -1.81 -6.94
C ALA A 29 18.35 -1.93 -5.45
N GLY A 30 18.98 -1.10 -4.60
CA GLY A 30 18.75 -1.07 -3.16
C GLY A 30 17.35 -0.60 -2.76
N PHE A 31 16.60 0.03 -3.68
CA PHE A 31 15.24 0.55 -3.42
C PHE A 31 14.11 -0.31 -3.96
N THR A 32 14.42 -1.50 -4.48
CA THR A 32 13.42 -2.45 -4.97
C THR A 32 12.41 -2.84 -3.88
N GLY A 33 12.90 -3.03 -2.64
CA GLY A 33 12.06 -3.35 -1.48
C GLY A 33 11.03 -2.25 -1.16
N PRO A 34 11.48 -1.01 -0.90
CA PRO A 34 10.61 0.17 -0.79
C PRO A 34 9.59 0.26 -1.93
N THR A 35 10.05 0.11 -3.18
CA THR A 35 9.18 0.22 -4.36
C THR A 35 8.05 -0.82 -4.33
N LEU A 36 8.35 -2.07 -3.93
CA LEU A 36 7.32 -3.11 -3.75
C LEU A 36 6.33 -2.77 -2.64
N ALA A 37 6.82 -2.22 -1.52
CA ALA A 37 5.94 -1.76 -0.44
C ALA A 37 5.03 -0.61 -0.92
N ALA A 38 5.57 0.35 -1.68
CA ALA A 38 4.83 1.46 -2.25
C ALA A 38 3.76 0.97 -3.24
N ALA A 39 4.09 0.01 -4.10
CA ALA A 39 3.15 -0.61 -5.02
C ALA A 39 2.03 -1.36 -4.27
N GLY A 40 2.38 -2.15 -3.25
CA GLY A 40 1.40 -2.83 -2.40
C GLY A 40 0.46 -1.84 -1.72
N LEU A 41 0.99 -0.79 -1.10
CA LEU A 41 0.19 0.24 -0.45
C LEU A 41 -0.70 1.00 -1.45
N SER A 42 -0.23 1.18 -2.69
CA SER A 42 -1.01 1.77 -3.79
C SER A 42 -2.21 0.93 -4.20
N PHE A 43 -2.11 -0.40 -4.16
CA PHE A 43 -3.26 -1.29 -4.37
C PHE A 43 -4.27 -1.23 -3.23
N LEU A 44 -3.82 -0.94 -2.01
CA LEU A 44 -4.69 -0.90 -0.85
C LEU A 44 -5.59 0.34 -0.84
N MET A 45 -5.08 1.49 -1.31
CA MET A 45 -5.83 2.75 -1.32
C MET A 45 -7.20 2.69 -2.02
N PRO A 46 -7.37 2.15 -3.25
CA PRO A 46 -8.69 2.04 -3.86
C PRO A 46 -9.65 1.12 -3.09
N LEU A 47 -9.13 0.13 -2.34
CA LEU A 47 -9.97 -0.79 -1.54
C LEU A 47 -10.62 -0.08 -0.34
N THR A 48 -10.05 1.04 0.12
CA THR A 48 -10.64 1.85 1.20
C THR A 48 -11.94 2.56 0.79
N LYS A 49 -12.27 2.57 -0.51
CA LYS A 49 -13.53 3.12 -1.02
C LYS A 49 -14.65 2.08 -0.88
N PRO A 50 -15.74 2.38 -0.15
CA PRO A 50 -16.88 1.46 -0.05
C PRO A 50 -17.55 1.20 -1.42
N LYS A 51 -17.99 -0.03 -1.65
CA LYS A 51 -18.77 -0.41 -2.83
C LYS A 51 -20.22 0.03 -2.64
N LYS A 52 -20.67 0.95 -3.48
CA LYS A 52 -22.06 1.43 -3.48
C LYS A 52 -22.96 0.41 -4.16
N LYS A 53 -24.08 0.04 -3.51
CA LYS A 53 -25.18 -0.72 -4.11
C LYS A 53 -26.31 0.23 -4.46
N ASN A 54 -26.78 0.17 -5.71
CA ASN A 54 -27.97 0.92 -6.12
C ASN A 54 -29.21 0.17 -5.62
N LEU A 55 -30.03 0.83 -4.83
CA LEU A 55 -31.35 0.34 -4.44
C LEU A 55 -32.40 1.01 -5.33
N PRO A 56 -33.16 0.25 -6.14
CA PRO A 56 -34.23 0.82 -6.95
C PRO A 56 -35.24 1.55 -6.06
N GLY A 57 -35.56 2.81 -6.38
CA GLY A 57 -36.48 3.65 -5.60
C GLY A 57 -35.84 4.42 -4.43
N HIS A 58 -34.53 4.25 -4.18
CA HIS A 58 -33.81 4.95 -3.11
C HIS A 58 -32.48 5.54 -3.62
N GLU A 59 -32.55 6.45 -4.59
CA GLU A 59 -31.37 7.07 -5.24
C GLU A 59 -30.51 7.91 -4.28
N ASN A 60 -31.08 8.37 -3.16
CA ASN A 60 -30.38 9.20 -2.17
C ASN A 60 -29.72 8.40 -1.03
N ILE A 61 -29.80 7.06 -1.04
CA ILE A 61 -29.29 6.22 0.04
C ILE A 61 -28.02 5.50 -0.39
N PHE A 62 -26.92 5.73 0.32
CA PHE A 62 -25.70 4.94 0.18
C PHE A 62 -25.85 3.58 0.87
N ALA A 63 -26.34 2.59 0.13
CA ALA A 63 -26.37 1.22 0.60
C ALA A 63 -25.01 0.53 0.34
N MET A 64 -24.50 -0.18 1.35
CA MET A 64 -23.30 -1.01 1.27
C MET A 64 -23.56 -2.36 1.94
N SER A 65 -22.77 -3.40 1.60
CA SER A 65 -22.88 -4.69 2.29
C SER A 65 -22.34 -4.57 3.72
N LYS A 66 -22.89 -5.34 4.67
CA LYS A 66 -22.39 -5.37 6.05
C LYS A 66 -20.90 -5.75 6.11
N ALA A 67 -20.49 -6.67 5.24
CA ALA A 67 -19.10 -7.10 5.13
C ALA A 67 -18.19 -5.97 4.60
N ASP A 68 -18.63 -5.19 3.61
CA ASP A 68 -17.87 -4.05 3.09
C ASP A 68 -17.71 -2.93 4.13
N ALA A 69 -18.77 -2.68 4.90
CA ALA A 69 -18.78 -1.72 6.00
C ALA A 69 -17.77 -2.10 7.10
N ALA A 70 -17.68 -3.39 7.45
CA ALA A 70 -16.75 -3.89 8.46
C ALA A 70 -15.30 -3.95 7.94
N LEU A 71 -15.09 -4.25 6.65
CA LEU A 71 -13.77 -4.37 6.05
C LEU A 71 -13.09 -3.02 5.83
N THR A 72 -13.86 -1.96 5.55
CA THR A 72 -13.32 -0.62 5.28
C THR A 72 -12.41 -0.05 6.39
N PRO A 73 -12.80 -0.04 7.69
CA PRO A 73 -11.91 0.43 8.76
C PRO A 73 -10.67 -0.46 8.93
N ILE A 74 -10.79 -1.77 8.70
CA ILE A 74 -9.66 -2.70 8.75
C ILE A 74 -8.63 -2.33 7.66
N LEU A 75 -9.09 -2.04 6.44
CA LEU A 75 -8.21 -1.62 5.35
C LEU A 75 -7.46 -0.32 5.68
N TRP A 76 -8.07 0.63 6.39
CA TRP A 76 -7.37 1.83 6.85
C TRP A 76 -6.27 1.52 7.87
N ILE A 77 -6.49 0.56 8.77
CA ILE A 77 -5.43 0.09 9.69
C ILE A 77 -4.26 -0.49 8.89
N PHE A 78 -4.55 -1.31 7.88
CA PHE A 78 -3.52 -1.83 6.97
C PHE A 78 -2.79 -0.72 6.21
N VAL A 79 -3.46 0.36 5.80
CA VAL A 79 -2.82 1.51 5.15
C VAL A 79 -1.75 2.12 6.06
N PHE A 80 -2.06 2.33 7.35
CA PHE A 80 -1.06 2.85 8.29
C PHE A 80 0.09 1.88 8.50
N ILE A 81 -0.20 0.60 8.71
CA ILE A 81 0.84 -0.44 8.90
C ILE A 81 1.76 -0.47 7.69
N PHE A 82 1.22 -0.48 6.47
CA PHE A 82 2.02 -0.54 5.25
C PHE A 82 2.78 0.75 4.97
N LEU A 83 2.25 1.92 5.37
CA LEU A 83 3.00 3.18 5.30
C LEU A 83 4.22 3.13 6.24
N PHE A 84 4.06 2.61 7.46
CA PHE A 84 5.18 2.39 8.37
C PHE A 84 6.17 1.35 7.82
N SER A 85 5.68 0.24 7.26
CA SER A 85 6.54 -0.79 6.65
C SER A 85 7.30 -0.25 5.43
N TRP A 86 6.68 0.60 4.62
CA TRP A 86 7.33 1.28 3.50
C TRP A 86 8.45 2.21 3.97
N SER A 87 8.17 3.05 4.97
CA SER A 87 9.17 3.94 5.57
C SER A 87 10.32 3.15 6.20
N TRP A 88 9.99 2.05 6.88
CA TRP A 88 10.99 1.13 7.44
C TRP A 88 11.83 0.45 6.36
N ALA A 89 11.21 0.00 5.26
CA ALA A 89 11.94 -0.54 4.11
C ALA A 89 12.90 0.50 3.53
N CYS A 90 12.48 1.78 3.41
CA CYS A 90 13.37 2.87 2.98
C CYS A 90 14.56 3.01 3.93
N TYR A 91 14.31 3.01 5.24
CA TYR A 91 15.35 3.10 6.25
C TYR A 91 16.35 1.93 6.17
N VAL A 92 15.87 0.70 6.07
CA VAL A 92 16.71 -0.50 5.97
C VAL A 92 17.53 -0.48 4.69
N SER A 93 16.91 -0.15 3.54
CA SER A 93 17.62 0.02 2.27
C SER A 93 18.76 1.05 2.33
N LEU A 94 18.61 2.09 3.15
CA LEU A 94 19.60 3.16 3.28
C LEU A 94 20.70 2.84 4.31
N LYS A 95 20.32 2.33 5.48
CA LYS A 95 21.26 2.13 6.60
C LYS A 95 21.88 0.75 6.63
N PHE A 96 21.15 -0.26 6.17
CA PHE A 96 21.54 -1.66 6.27
C PHE A 96 21.30 -2.39 4.93
N PRO A 97 21.90 -1.93 3.83
CA PRO A 97 21.61 -2.46 2.48
C PRO A 97 21.99 -3.93 2.30
N ALA A 98 22.93 -4.45 3.10
CA ALA A 98 23.36 -5.85 3.05
C ALA A 98 22.74 -6.71 4.16
N ASP A 99 21.83 -6.15 4.96
CA ASP A 99 21.15 -6.91 6.01
C ASP A 99 20.20 -7.93 5.39
N LYS A 100 20.19 -9.14 5.96
CA LYS A 100 19.46 -10.28 5.43
C LYS A 100 18.47 -10.82 6.44
N THR A 101 17.24 -11.00 5.98
CA THR A 101 16.16 -11.67 6.71
C THR A 101 15.76 -12.91 5.94
N LEU A 102 15.76 -14.08 6.58
CA LEU A 102 15.40 -15.37 5.95
C LEU A 102 16.23 -15.70 4.69
N GLY A 103 17.47 -15.21 4.61
CA GLY A 103 18.38 -15.43 3.48
C GLY A 103 18.24 -14.45 2.32
N PHE A 104 17.27 -13.55 2.35
CA PHE A 104 17.04 -12.49 1.36
C PHE A 104 17.31 -11.10 1.94
N ASP A 105 17.54 -10.10 1.09
CA ASP A 105 17.76 -8.73 1.57
C ASP A 105 16.52 -8.24 2.35
N SER A 106 16.75 -7.75 3.57
CA SER A 106 15.67 -7.45 4.52
C SER A 106 14.64 -6.48 3.96
N HIS A 107 15.08 -5.49 3.18
CA HIS A 107 14.18 -4.54 2.52
C HIS A 107 13.27 -5.20 1.47
N LEU A 108 13.75 -6.23 0.76
CA LEU A 108 12.95 -7.01 -0.20
C LEU A 108 11.90 -7.86 0.54
N VAL A 109 12.26 -8.46 1.67
CA VAL A 109 11.31 -9.25 2.47
C VAL A 109 10.16 -8.37 2.97
N ILE A 110 10.47 -7.17 3.47
CA ILE A 110 9.46 -6.21 3.93
C ILE A 110 8.55 -5.81 2.76
N GLY A 111 9.15 -5.36 1.64
CA GLY A 111 8.42 -4.93 0.45
C GLY A 111 7.55 -6.02 -0.16
N GLY A 112 8.12 -7.21 -0.33
CA GLY A 112 7.43 -8.37 -0.87
C GLY A 112 6.28 -8.84 0.01
N SER A 113 6.45 -8.83 1.34
CA SER A 113 5.39 -9.20 2.28
C SER A 113 4.21 -8.22 2.19
N VAL A 114 4.49 -6.91 2.19
CA VAL A 114 3.47 -5.87 2.01
C VAL A 114 2.73 -6.05 0.69
N TYR A 115 3.47 -6.28 -0.40
CA TYR A 115 2.91 -6.48 -1.73
C TYR A 115 1.97 -7.72 -1.79
N ILE A 116 2.41 -8.86 -1.26
CA ILE A 116 1.61 -10.09 -1.24
C ILE A 116 0.34 -9.90 -0.41
N ILE A 117 0.44 -9.30 0.78
CA ILE A 117 -0.74 -9.08 1.63
C ILE A 117 -1.72 -8.12 0.94
N SER A 118 -1.24 -7.08 0.26
CA SER A 118 -2.10 -6.20 -0.54
C SER A 118 -2.85 -6.95 -1.64
N LEU A 119 -2.20 -7.86 -2.35
CA LEU A 119 -2.86 -8.68 -3.38
C LEU A 119 -3.93 -9.59 -2.77
N LEU A 120 -3.65 -10.21 -1.62
CA LEU A 120 -4.64 -11.02 -0.90
C LEU A 120 -5.85 -10.18 -0.46
N LEU A 121 -5.62 -8.99 0.09
CA LEU A 121 -6.68 -8.05 0.48
C LEU A 121 -7.50 -7.58 -0.72
N THR A 122 -6.85 -7.38 -1.88
CA THR A 122 -7.52 -7.08 -3.15
C THR A 122 -8.48 -8.21 -3.52
N GLY A 123 -7.99 -9.46 -3.55
CA GLY A 123 -8.82 -10.62 -3.87
C GLY A 123 -9.95 -10.88 -2.87
N ILE A 124 -9.75 -10.57 -1.58
CA ILE A 124 -10.81 -10.63 -0.56
C ILE A 124 -11.86 -9.55 -0.84
N LYS A 125 -11.44 -8.30 -1.05
CA LYS A 125 -12.34 -7.17 -1.28
C LYS A 125 -13.15 -7.34 -2.55
N GLU A 126 -12.61 -7.97 -3.60
CA GLU A 126 -13.37 -8.26 -4.83
C GLU A 126 -14.61 -9.14 -4.58
N LYS A 127 -14.50 -10.11 -3.65
CA LYS A 127 -15.58 -11.05 -3.32
C LYS A 127 -16.66 -10.50 -2.37
N VAL A 128 -16.38 -9.39 -1.70
CA VAL A 128 -17.26 -8.70 -0.73
C VAL A 128 -18.13 -7.64 -1.40
#